data_AF-A0A5F2HUE1-F1
#
_entry.id   AF-A0A5F2HUE1-F1
#
_cell.length_a   1.000
_cell.length_b   1.000
_cell.length_c   1.000
_cell.angle_alpha   90.00
_cell.angle_beta   90.00
_cell.angle_gamma   90.00
#
_symmetry.space_group_name_H-M   'P 1'
#
loop_
_entity.id
_entity.type
_entity.pdbx_description
1 polymer ?
#
loop_
_entity_poly.entity_id
_entity_poly.type
_entity_poly.pdbx_seq_one_letter_code
_entity_poly.pdbx_strand_id
1 'polypeptide(L)'
;PSMRLAALRDLRHPMSVDLWIDSVARHAKVVLVRIVGGYDWWRYGCDQLAAVARDRGIKLALLPGESHDEDLRLIEGSTLPRAELDALLGYFR
;
A
#
# COMPACT_ATOMS: atom_id res chain seq x y z
N PRO A 1 -4.41 -20.54 -3.36
CA PRO A 1 -4.20 -19.09 -3.14
C PRO A 1 -2.90 -18.82 -2.36
N SER A 2 -1.89 -18.21 -2.99
CA SER A 2 -0.64 -17.86 -2.31
C SER A 2 -0.71 -16.42 -1.80
N MET A 3 -0.83 -16.24 -0.49
CA MET A 3 -0.63 -14.95 0.15
C MET A 3 0.88 -14.69 0.31
N ARG A 4 1.30 -13.43 0.19
CA ARG A 4 2.66 -12.98 0.47
C ARG A 4 2.57 -11.82 1.47
N LEU A 5 3.45 -11.84 2.46
CA LEU A 5 3.55 -10.80 3.48
C LEU A 5 4.99 -10.28 3.46
N ALA A 6 5.14 -8.98 3.58
CA ALA A 6 6.43 -8.32 3.71
C ALA A 6 6.35 -7.30 4.86
N ALA A 7 7.37 -7.26 5.70
CA ALA A 7 7.47 -6.22 6.70
C ALA A 7 7.93 -4.92 6.03
N LEU A 8 7.16 -3.85 6.17
CA LEU A 8 7.51 -2.53 5.65
C LEU A 8 8.90 -2.04 6.10
N ARG A 9 9.36 -2.47 7.27
CA ARG A 9 10.68 -2.15 7.81
C ARG A 9 11.84 -2.66 6.95
N ASP A 10 11.60 -3.73 6.19
CA ASP A 10 12.57 -4.31 5.25
C ASP A 10 12.52 -3.60 3.88
N LEU A 11 11.44 -2.84 3.62
CA LEU A 11 11.21 -2.06 2.41
C LEU A 11 11.53 -0.56 2.61
N ARG A 12 12.40 -0.20 3.55
CA ARG A 12 12.75 1.22 3.81
C ARG A 12 13.64 1.84 2.73
N HIS A 13 14.52 1.05 2.13
CA HIS A 13 15.42 1.55 1.10
C HIS A 13 14.74 1.51 -0.28
N PRO A 14 14.85 2.55 -1.13
CA PRO A 14 14.23 2.58 -2.46
C PRO A 14 14.50 1.32 -3.30
N MET A 15 15.76 0.87 -3.35
CA MET A 15 16.13 -0.38 -4.04
C MET A 15 15.35 -1.62 -3.55
N SER A 16 15.10 -1.73 -2.23
CA SER A 16 14.35 -2.86 -1.67
C SER A 16 12.89 -2.82 -2.09
N VAL A 17 12.31 -1.61 -2.17
CA VAL A 17 10.95 -1.40 -2.69
C VAL A 17 10.87 -1.85 -4.14
N ASP A 18 11.79 -1.40 -5.00
CA ASP A 18 11.78 -1.71 -6.43
C ASP A 18 11.90 -3.21 -6.69
N LEU A 19 12.85 -3.86 -6.01
CA LEU A 19 13.04 -5.31 -6.11
C LEU A 19 11.81 -6.09 -5.64
N TRP A 20 11.16 -5.63 -4.56
CA TRP A 20 9.93 -6.26 -4.07
C TRP A 20 8.74 -6.03 -5.01
N ILE A 21 8.62 -4.83 -5.58
CA ILE A 21 7.59 -4.52 -6.57
C ILE A 21 7.77 -5.42 -7.80
N ASP A 22 9.00 -5.57 -8.28
CA ASP A 22 9.30 -6.37 -9.46
C ASP A 22 9.09 -7.87 -9.21
N SER A 23 9.52 -8.38 -8.07
CA SER A 23 9.41 -9.82 -7.79
C SER A 23 8.03 -10.24 -7.28
N VAL A 24 7.27 -9.33 -6.63
CA VAL A 24 6.02 -9.67 -5.93
C VAL A 24 4.85 -8.79 -6.36
N ALA A 25 4.93 -7.47 -6.11
CA ALA A 25 3.75 -6.61 -6.20
C ALA A 25 3.15 -6.57 -7.61
N ARG A 26 4.01 -6.53 -8.65
CA ARG A 26 3.59 -6.44 -10.06
C ARG A 26 2.85 -7.67 -10.57
N HIS A 27 2.88 -8.78 -9.83
CA HIS A 27 2.20 -10.04 -10.12
C HIS A 27 0.94 -10.23 -9.26
N ALA A 28 0.72 -9.36 -8.27
CA ALA A 28 -0.42 -9.45 -7.37
C ALA A 28 -1.69 -8.88 -8.04
N LYS A 29 -2.84 -9.46 -7.70
CA LYS A 29 -4.15 -8.90 -8.07
C LYS A 29 -4.62 -7.81 -7.11
N VAL A 30 -4.21 -7.94 -5.85
CA VAL A 30 -4.55 -7.05 -4.74
C VAL A 30 -3.31 -6.86 -3.89
N VAL A 31 -3.03 -5.62 -3.50
CA VAL A 31 -1.98 -5.26 -2.55
C VAL A 31 -2.60 -4.40 -1.46
N LEU A 32 -2.38 -4.80 -0.21
CA LEU A 32 -2.80 -4.05 0.97
C LEU A 32 -1.55 -3.67 1.75
N VAL A 33 -1.42 -2.38 2.05
CA VAL A 33 -0.30 -1.84 2.82
C VAL A 33 -0.87 -1.08 4.01
N ARG A 34 -0.41 -1.43 5.22
CA ARG A 34 -0.77 -0.73 6.45
C ARG A 34 0.44 0.02 6.98
N ILE A 35 0.38 1.35 7.02
CA ILE A 35 1.54 2.21 7.30
C ILE A 35 1.38 2.91 8.65
N VAL A 36 2.19 2.51 9.61
CA VAL A 36 2.29 3.16 10.93
C VAL A 36 3.20 4.39 10.79
N GLY A 37 2.65 5.59 11.00
CA GLY A 37 3.36 6.86 10.77
C GLY A 37 2.96 7.63 9.51
N GLY A 38 1.95 7.16 8.77
CA GLY A 38 1.37 7.86 7.61
C GLY A 38 2.24 7.81 6.35
N TYR A 39 1.81 8.52 5.31
CA TYR A 39 2.44 8.53 3.98
C TYR A 39 3.93 8.90 4.03
N ASP A 40 4.32 9.86 4.87
CA ASP A 40 5.69 10.36 4.94
C ASP A 40 6.70 9.30 5.38
N TRP A 41 6.28 8.30 6.17
CA TRP A 41 7.17 7.24 6.64
C TRP A 41 7.60 6.29 5.50
N TRP A 42 6.76 6.11 4.47
CA TRP A 42 7.04 5.23 3.33
C TRP A 42 6.64 5.84 1.99
N ARG A 43 6.99 7.12 1.82
CA ARG A 43 6.61 7.95 0.66
C ARG A 43 6.96 7.28 -0.67
N TYR A 44 8.23 6.92 -0.85
CA TYR A 44 8.73 6.32 -2.09
C TYR A 44 7.97 5.03 -2.45
N GLY A 45 7.71 4.18 -1.46
CA GLY A 45 6.95 2.95 -1.66
C GLY A 45 5.50 3.20 -2.04
N CYS A 46 4.85 4.19 -1.42
CA CYS A 46 3.50 4.59 -1.79
C CYS A 46 3.43 5.04 -3.26
N ASP A 47 4.35 5.92 -3.67
CA ASP A 47 4.33 6.51 -5.02
C ASP A 47 4.61 5.45 -6.10
N GLN A 48 5.66 4.64 -5.92
CA GLN A 48 5.99 3.58 -6.87
C GLN A 48 4.89 2.53 -6.96
N LEU A 49 4.34 2.12 -5.82
CA LEU A 49 3.28 1.12 -5.80
C LEU A 49 2.00 1.65 -6.42
N ALA A 50 1.66 2.92 -6.19
CA ALA A 50 0.51 3.57 -6.81
C ALA A 50 0.67 3.69 -8.33
N ALA A 51 1.87 4.02 -8.81
CA ALA A 51 2.17 4.07 -10.24
C ALA A 51 1.99 2.69 -10.89
N VAL A 52 2.63 1.66 -10.33
CA VAL A 52 2.55 0.28 -10.84
C VAL A 52 1.13 -0.28 -10.74
N ALA A 53 0.41 0.03 -9.65
CA ALA A 53 -0.96 -0.44 -9.49
C ALA A 53 -1.90 0.16 -10.52
N ARG A 54 -1.75 1.44 -10.87
CA ARG A 54 -2.54 2.08 -11.93
C ARG A 54 -2.19 1.52 -13.31
N ASP A 55 -0.90 1.37 -13.62
CA ASP A 55 -0.42 0.81 -14.90
C ASP A 55 -0.95 -0.61 -15.14
N ARG A 56 -0.99 -1.43 -14.08
CA ARG A 56 -1.35 -2.86 -14.18
C ARG A 56 -2.79 -3.18 -13.78
N GLY A 57 -3.58 -2.20 -13.36
CA GLY A 57 -4.93 -2.42 -12.83
C GLY A 57 -4.97 -3.25 -11.55
N ILE A 58 -3.95 -3.12 -10.70
CA ILE A 58 -3.88 -3.81 -9.40
C ILE A 58 -4.75 -3.04 -8.40
N LYS A 59 -5.52 -3.77 -7.60
CA LYS A 59 -6.27 -3.20 -6.48
C LYS A 59 -5.34 -2.89 -5.32
N LEU A 60 -5.08 -1.62 -5.08
CA LEU A 60 -4.17 -1.12 -4.06
C LEU A 60 -4.96 -0.43 -2.95
N ALA A 61 -4.75 -0.89 -1.71
CA ALA A 61 -5.24 -0.26 -0.49
C ALA A 61 -4.06 0.20 0.37
N LEU A 62 -3.88 1.51 0.48
CA LEU A 62 -2.96 2.12 1.44
C LEU A 62 -3.78 2.58 2.66
N LEU A 63 -3.54 1.98 3.81
CA LEU A 63 -4.31 2.20 5.04
C LEU A 63 -3.41 2.77 6.15
N PRO A 64 -3.90 3.75 6.93
CA PRO A 64 -3.19 4.24 8.10
C PRO A 64 -3.07 3.15 9.18
N GLY A 65 -1.93 3.11 9.85
CA GLY A 65 -1.61 2.12 10.88
C GLY A 65 -2.18 2.46 12.27
N GLU A 66 -2.25 3.74 12.60
CA GLU A 66 -2.72 4.25 13.90
C GLU A 66 -4.00 5.08 13.76
N SER A 67 -4.66 5.33 14.90
CA SER A 67 -5.98 5.97 15.01
C SER A 67 -6.04 7.44 14.59
N HIS A 68 -4.92 8.04 14.18
CA HIS A 68 -4.88 9.42 13.73
C HIS A 68 -5.14 9.50 12.23
N ASP A 69 -6.38 9.87 11.93
CA ASP A 69 -6.88 10.57 10.75
C ASP A 69 -6.55 10.05 9.35
N GLU A 70 -7.54 10.25 8.49
CA GLU A 70 -7.54 10.01 7.06
C GLU A 70 -6.35 10.72 6.40
N ASP A 71 -5.21 10.04 6.24
CA ASP A 71 -4.14 10.57 5.39
C ASP A 71 -4.64 10.55 3.94
N LEU A 72 -5.13 11.71 3.50
CA LEU A 72 -5.67 11.91 2.15
C LEU A 72 -4.70 11.44 1.08
N ARG A 73 -3.38 11.52 1.32
CA ARG A 73 -2.35 11.07 0.37
C ARG A 73 -2.32 9.55 0.24
N LEU A 74 -2.62 8.81 1.31
CA LEU A 74 -2.78 7.35 1.24
C LEU A 74 -4.05 6.98 0.44
N ILE A 75 -5.12 7.74 0.64
CA ILE A 75 -6.37 7.55 -0.11
C ILE A 75 -6.14 7.85 -1.60
N GLU A 76 -5.51 8.98 -1.94
CA GLU A 76 -5.17 9.36 -3.31
C GLU A 76 -4.20 8.39 -3.97
N GLY A 77 -3.24 7.84 -3.20
CA GLY A 77 -2.30 6.83 -3.65
C GLY A 77 -2.94 5.45 -3.86
N SER A 78 -4.09 5.18 -3.25
CA SER A 78 -4.83 3.94 -3.42
C SER A 78 -5.54 3.89 -4.77
N THR A 79 -5.79 2.69 -5.28
CA THR A 79 -6.59 2.50 -6.51
C THR A 79 -8.00 2.00 -6.22
N LEU A 80 -8.28 1.66 -4.95
CA LEU A 80 -9.63 1.32 -4.51
C LEU A 80 -10.46 2.57 -4.18
N PRO A 81 -11.79 2.52 -4.38
CA PRO A 81 -12.69 3.58 -3.94
C PRO A 81 -12.61 3.80 -2.43
N ARG A 82 -12.84 5.04 -1.99
CA ARG A 82 -12.83 5.43 -0.57
C ARG A 82 -13.69 4.51 0.32
N ALA A 83 -14.89 4.16 -0.13
CA ALA A 83 -15.78 3.28 0.60
C ALA A 83 -15.20 1.88 0.84
N GLU A 84 -14.42 1.34 -0.11
CA GLU A 84 -13.71 0.07 0.07
C GLU A 84 -12.54 0.21 1.06
N LEU A 85 -11.81 1.32 1.01
CA LEU A 85 -10.75 1.60 1.99
C LEU A 85 -11.28 1.72 3.41
N ASP A 86 -12.40 2.41 3.61
CA ASP A 86 -13.05 2.55 4.91
C ASP A 86 -13.56 1.19 5.44
N ALA A 87 -14.17 0.39 4.56
CA ALA A 87 -14.58 -0.98 4.88
C ALA A 87 -13.38 -1.85 5.27
N LEU A 88 -12.27 -1.76 4.51
CA LEU A 88 -11.03 -2.49 4.81
C LEU A 88 -10.44 -2.07 6.15
N LEU A 89 -10.40 -0.77 6.44
CA LEU A 89 -9.93 -0.23 7.71
C LEU A 89 -10.78 -0.71 8.89
N GLY A 90 -12.09 -0.88 8.69
CA GLY A 90 -13.02 -1.42 9.68
C GLY A 90 -12.69 -2.85 10.15
N TYR A 91 -12.06 -3.69 9.32
CA TYR A 91 -11.64 -5.04 9.73
C TYR A 91 -10.42 -5.07 10.65
N PHE A 92 -9.70 -3.95 10.80
CA PHE A 92 -8.50 -3.86 11.64
C PHE A 92 -8.74 -3.19 13.00
N ARG A 93 -10.01 -2.92 13.33
CA ARG A 93 -10.45 -2.38 14.62
C ARG A 93 -10.89 -3.47 15.59
#